data_AF-A0A3S5HU48-F1
#
_entry.id   AF-A0A3S5HU48-F1
#
_cell.length_a   1.000
_cell.length_b   1.000
_cell.length_c   1.000
_cell.angle_alpha   90.00
_cell.angle_beta   90.00
_cell.angle_gamma   90.00
#
_symmetry.space_group_name_H-M   'P 1'
#
loop_
_entity.id
_entity.type
_entity.pdbx_description
1 polymer ?
#
loop_
_entity_poly.entity_id
_entity_poly.type
_entity_poly.pdbx_seq_one_letter_code
_entity_poly.pdbx_strand_id
1 'polypeptide(L)'
;VKAGKIFATATEDMDALTFGSNIVLRHLTFSEARKMPIQEIHLDIVLRELNLNQTEFIDLCILMGCDYTDSIKGIGPKKSIELIRNHKNIEAILNNIDKDKYPPPPNWNFEGARELFEKPEIADPETIELKWGE
;
A
#
# COMPACT_ATOMS: atom_id res chain seq x y z
N VAL A 1 -3.23 14.25 -3.87
CA VAL A 1 -4.58 13.64 -3.95
C VAL A 1 -5.41 13.90 -2.71
N LYS A 2 -5.00 13.42 -1.51
CA LYS A 2 -5.77 13.60 -0.25
C LYS A 2 -6.18 15.07 0.03
N ALA A 3 -5.30 16.03 -0.23
CA ALA A 3 -5.57 17.47 -0.06
C ALA A 3 -6.42 18.11 -1.17
N GLY A 4 -6.93 17.34 -2.15
CA GLY A 4 -7.81 17.84 -3.22
C GLY A 4 -7.13 18.70 -4.30
N LYS A 5 -5.81 18.96 -4.21
CA LYS A 5 -5.06 19.77 -5.19
C LYS A 5 -4.91 19.12 -6.58
N ILE A 6 -5.01 17.79 -6.66
CA ILE A 6 -4.91 16.99 -7.88
C ILE A 6 -5.92 15.85 -7.86
N PHE A 7 -6.33 15.37 -9.04
CA PHE A 7 -7.30 14.28 -9.21
C PHE A 7 -6.76 12.92 -8.73
N ALA A 8 -5.59 12.49 -9.23
CA ALA A 8 -5.03 11.18 -8.97
C ALA A 8 -3.49 11.19 -8.98
N THR A 9 -2.88 10.14 -8.43
CA THR A 9 -1.43 9.90 -8.53
C THR A 9 -1.17 9.02 -9.75
N ALA A 10 -0.32 9.47 -10.69
CA ALA A 10 0.07 8.68 -11.85
C ALA A 10 1.40 7.98 -11.59
N THR A 11 1.38 6.66 -11.43
CA THR A 11 2.57 5.85 -11.14
C THR A 11 2.30 4.38 -11.47
N GLU A 12 3.36 3.62 -11.76
CA GLU A 12 3.27 2.16 -11.83
C GLU A 12 3.46 1.48 -10.47
N ASP A 13 3.95 2.24 -9.49
CA ASP A 13 4.15 1.75 -8.13
C ASP A 13 2.83 1.68 -7.38
N MET A 14 2.51 0.50 -6.87
CA MET A 14 1.25 0.24 -6.19
C MET A 14 1.29 0.68 -4.73
N ASP A 15 2.47 0.94 -4.17
CA ASP A 15 2.61 1.40 -2.80
C ASP A 15 2.00 2.80 -2.55
N ALA A 16 1.71 3.54 -3.63
CA ALA A 16 0.94 4.78 -3.59
C ALA A 16 -0.45 4.58 -2.93
N LEU A 17 -1.09 3.42 -3.10
CA LEU A 17 -2.33 3.07 -2.38
C LEU A 17 -2.06 2.84 -0.89
N THR A 18 -0.93 2.22 -0.55
CA THR A 18 -0.49 1.96 0.84
C THR A 18 -0.21 3.26 1.59
N PHE A 19 0.42 4.25 0.93
CA PHE A 19 0.55 5.63 1.44
C PHE A 19 -0.80 6.39 1.49
N GLY A 20 -1.86 5.82 0.94
CA GLY A 20 -3.23 6.30 1.02
C GLY A 20 -3.64 7.23 -0.12
N SER A 21 -3.00 7.18 -1.29
CA SER A 21 -3.52 7.88 -2.47
C SER A 21 -4.94 7.42 -2.77
N ASN A 22 -5.91 8.35 -2.81
CA ASN A 22 -7.33 7.99 -3.03
C ASN A 22 -7.54 7.31 -4.39
N ILE A 23 -6.82 7.78 -5.42
CA ILE A 23 -6.89 7.29 -6.79
C ILE A 23 -5.47 7.13 -7.33
N VAL A 24 -5.17 5.99 -7.94
CA VAL A 24 -3.93 5.72 -8.66
C VAL A 24 -4.25 5.42 -10.12
N LEU A 25 -3.54 6.09 -11.03
CA LEU A 25 -3.60 5.85 -12.47
C LEU A 25 -2.34 5.13 -12.92
N ARG A 26 -2.52 3.97 -13.53
CA ARG A 26 -1.46 3.19 -14.18
C ARG A 26 -1.57 3.26 -15.69
N HIS A 27 -0.45 3.01 -16.34
CA HIS A 27 -0.21 3.07 -17.79
C HIS A 27 -0.30 4.48 -18.39
N LEU A 28 -0.44 5.53 -17.56
CA LEU A 28 -0.58 6.91 -18.05
C LEU A 28 0.67 7.40 -18.78
N THR A 29 1.86 6.96 -18.34
CA THR A 29 3.16 7.35 -18.91
C THR A 29 3.65 6.36 -19.97
N PHE A 30 2.88 5.33 -20.29
CA PHE A 30 3.26 4.40 -21.35
C PHE A 30 3.20 5.07 -22.71
N SER A 31 4.08 4.64 -23.62
CA SER A 31 4.03 5.09 -25.01
C SER A 31 2.67 4.77 -25.62
N GLU A 32 2.08 5.76 -26.30
CA GLU A 32 0.82 5.62 -27.04
C GLU A 32 0.83 4.41 -27.99
N ALA A 33 1.99 4.07 -28.56
CA ALA A 33 2.17 2.92 -29.45
C ALA A 33 1.77 1.58 -28.81
N ARG A 34 1.85 1.46 -27.48
CA ARG A 34 1.42 0.26 -26.75
C ARG A 34 -0.09 0.08 -26.72
N LYS A 35 -0.87 1.14 -26.97
CA LYS A 35 -2.34 1.15 -26.95
C LYS A 35 -2.93 0.51 -25.70
N MET A 36 -2.23 0.63 -24.57
CA MET A 36 -2.69 0.10 -23.29
C MET A 36 -3.69 1.09 -22.67
N PRO A 37 -4.87 0.63 -22.23
CA PRO A 37 -5.80 1.50 -21.54
C PRO A 37 -5.22 1.93 -20.20
N ILE A 38 -5.52 3.17 -19.82
CA ILE A 38 -5.24 3.67 -18.47
C ILE A 38 -6.05 2.85 -17.49
N GLN A 39 -5.39 2.36 -16.45
CA GLN A 39 -6.06 1.65 -15.35
C GLN A 39 -6.21 2.59 -14.17
N GLU A 40 -7.44 2.77 -13.70
CA GLU A 40 -7.78 3.59 -12.55
C GLU A 40 -8.14 2.70 -11.35
N ILE A 41 -7.50 2.95 -10.22
CA ILE A 41 -7.69 2.17 -8.99
C ILE A 41 -8.10 3.12 -7.88
N HIS A 42 -9.26 2.86 -7.28
CA HIS A 42 -9.82 3.65 -6.19
C HIS A 42 -9.60 2.93 -4.85
N LEU A 43 -8.93 3.61 -3.93
CA LEU A 43 -8.58 3.04 -2.62
C LEU A 43 -9.82 2.72 -1.78
N ASP A 44 -10.86 3.55 -1.81
CA ASP A 44 -12.11 3.34 -1.07
C ASP A 44 -12.83 2.05 -1.52
N ILE A 45 -12.84 1.78 -2.84
CA ILE A 45 -13.36 0.53 -3.40
C ILE A 45 -12.51 -0.64 -2.91
N VAL A 46 -11.17 -0.55 -3.01
CA VAL A 46 -10.26 -1.63 -2.55
C VAL A 46 -10.51 -1.97 -1.08
N LEU A 47 -10.54 -0.97 -0.20
CA LEU A 47 -10.79 -1.15 1.22
C LEU A 47 -12.16 -1.77 1.50
N ARG A 48 -13.21 -1.29 0.81
CA ARG A 48 -14.58 -1.82 0.94
C ARG A 48 -14.68 -3.27 0.49
N GLU A 49 -14.16 -3.62 -0.69
CA GLU A 49 -14.24 -4.98 -1.23
C GLU A 49 -13.38 -5.97 -0.41
N LEU A 50 -12.28 -5.50 0.18
CA LEU A 50 -11.48 -6.32 1.09
C LEU A 50 -12.07 -6.39 2.51
N ASN A 51 -12.98 -5.48 2.85
CA ASN A 51 -13.52 -5.24 4.20
C ASN A 51 -12.42 -4.93 5.21
N LEU A 52 -11.55 -3.99 4.86
CA LEU A 52 -10.42 -3.54 5.66
C LEU A 52 -10.47 -2.02 5.83
N ASN A 53 -9.92 -1.54 6.95
CA ASN A 53 -9.54 -0.14 7.08
C ASN A 53 -8.11 0.11 6.57
N GLN A 54 -7.68 1.37 6.50
CA GLN A 54 -6.35 1.71 5.97
C GLN A 54 -5.20 1.08 6.77
N THR A 55 -5.28 1.05 8.10
CA THR A 55 -4.23 0.46 8.96
C THR A 55 -4.12 -1.04 8.73
N GLU A 56 -5.24 -1.75 8.63
CA GLU A 56 -5.27 -3.19 8.29
C GLU A 56 -4.74 -3.43 6.86
N PHE A 57 -5.01 -2.51 5.93
CA PHE A 57 -4.51 -2.58 4.56
C PHE A 57 -2.99 -2.36 4.47
N ILE A 58 -2.43 -1.44 5.26
CA ILE A 58 -0.97 -1.25 5.36
C ILE A 58 -0.30 -2.54 5.85
N ASP A 59 -0.82 -3.16 6.91
CA ASP A 59 -0.32 -4.43 7.42
C ASP A 59 -0.44 -5.57 6.40
N LEU A 60 -1.54 -5.59 5.64
CA LEU A 60 -1.69 -6.52 4.52
C LEU A 60 -0.59 -6.33 3.48
N CYS A 61 -0.31 -5.09 3.07
CA CYS A 61 0.74 -4.79 2.09
C CYS A 61 2.13 -5.19 2.58
N ILE A 62 2.46 -4.92 3.85
CA ILE A 62 3.73 -5.35 4.46
C ILE A 62 3.84 -6.89 4.44
N LEU A 63 2.77 -7.61 4.79
CA LEU A 63 2.76 -9.08 4.76
C LEU A 63 2.86 -9.68 3.35
N MET A 64 2.35 -8.99 2.33
CA MET A 64 2.51 -9.41 0.94
C MET A 64 3.91 -9.15 0.38
N GLY A 65 4.70 -8.32 1.08
CA GLY A 65 6.00 -7.84 0.68
C GLY A 65 5.94 -6.38 0.22
N CYS A 66 6.84 -5.56 0.77
CA CYS A 66 7.09 -4.19 0.35
C CYS A 66 8.59 -3.92 0.30
N ASP A 67 8.99 -2.76 -0.21
CA ASP A 67 10.41 -2.42 -0.41
C ASP A 67 11.11 -1.95 0.87
N TYR A 68 10.38 -1.80 1.98
CA TYR A 68 10.86 -1.15 3.20
C TYR A 68 11.29 -2.13 4.30
N THR A 69 10.92 -3.41 4.20
CA THR A 69 11.23 -4.44 5.18
C THR A 69 11.09 -5.84 4.58
N ASP A 70 11.68 -6.85 5.23
CA ASP A 70 11.54 -8.24 4.79
C ASP A 70 10.10 -8.76 4.93
N SER A 71 9.84 -10.00 4.47
CA SER A 71 8.55 -10.67 4.66
C SER A 71 8.71 -12.12 5.15
N ILE A 72 7.78 -12.52 6.02
CA ILE A 72 6.89 -13.68 5.87
C ILE A 72 7.24 -14.81 4.88
N LYS A 73 8.40 -15.50 4.90
CA LYS A 73 8.64 -16.60 3.93
C LYS A 73 7.52 -17.65 3.98
N GLY A 74 6.89 -17.90 2.82
CA GLY A 74 5.77 -18.84 2.69
C GLY A 74 4.39 -18.24 2.97
N ILE A 75 4.30 -16.96 3.34
CA ILE A 75 3.06 -16.19 3.44
C ILE A 75 3.00 -15.26 2.21
N GLY A 76 2.19 -15.66 1.22
CA GLY A 76 1.90 -14.85 0.02
C GLY A 76 0.50 -14.22 0.05
N PRO A 77 0.09 -13.52 -1.01
CA PRO A 77 -1.11 -12.67 -1.04
C PRO A 77 -2.39 -13.31 -0.48
N LYS A 78 -2.69 -14.54 -0.91
CA LYS A 78 -3.88 -15.27 -0.44
C LYS A 78 -3.87 -15.50 1.07
N LYS A 79 -2.72 -15.86 1.64
CA LYS A 79 -2.57 -16.14 3.07
C LYS A 79 -2.54 -14.84 3.88
N SER A 80 -1.91 -13.79 3.36
CA SER A 80 -1.90 -12.47 4.00
C SER A 80 -3.31 -11.92 4.18
N ILE A 81 -4.18 -12.03 3.16
CA ILE A 81 -5.59 -11.62 3.25
C ILE A 81 -6.35 -12.42 4.32
N GLU A 82 -6.16 -13.74 4.36
CA GLU A 82 -6.80 -14.61 5.37
C GLU A 82 -6.36 -14.21 6.80
N LEU A 83 -5.06 -14.03 7.00
CA LEU A 83 -4.49 -13.69 8.30
C LEU A 83 -4.94 -12.31 8.78
N ILE A 84 -4.91 -11.29 7.91
CA ILE A 84 -5.36 -9.94 8.27
C ILE A 84 -6.84 -9.90 8.59
N ARG A 85 -7.69 -10.63 7.85
CA ARG A 85 -9.12 -10.67 8.16
C ARG A 85 -9.40 -11.26 9.53
N ASN A 86 -8.64 -12.29 9.93
CA ASN A 86 -8.83 -13.01 11.19
C ASN A 86 -8.19 -12.31 12.39
N HIS A 87 -7.03 -11.68 12.21
CA HIS A 87 -6.20 -11.19 13.31
C HIS A 87 -6.02 -9.66 13.32
N LYS A 88 -6.40 -8.98 12.24
CA LYS A 88 -6.42 -7.51 12.06
C LYS A 88 -5.06 -6.83 11.93
N ASN A 89 -4.02 -7.29 12.62
CA ASN A 89 -2.69 -6.69 12.54
C ASN A 89 -1.56 -7.74 12.61
N ILE A 90 -0.35 -7.32 12.23
CA ILE A 90 0.84 -8.19 12.20
C ILE A 90 1.17 -8.77 13.57
N GLU A 91 1.04 -8.01 14.65
CA GLU A 91 1.34 -8.46 16.02
C GLU A 91 0.44 -9.62 16.44
N ALA A 92 -0.86 -9.50 16.20
CA ALA A 92 -1.82 -10.57 16.47
C ALA A 92 -1.56 -11.79 15.58
N ILE A 93 -1.15 -11.61 14.33
CA ILE A 93 -0.74 -12.70 13.44
C ILE A 93 0.46 -13.42 14.03
N LEU A 94 1.51 -12.70 14.42
CA LEU A 94 2.71 -13.28 15.02
C LEU A 94 2.43 -14.07 16.30
N ASN A 95 1.38 -13.71 17.04
CA ASN A 95 0.95 -14.45 18.23
C ASN A 95 0.15 -15.73 17.92
N ASN A 96 -0.38 -15.88 16.70
CA ASN A 96 -1.31 -16.97 16.35
C ASN A 96 -0.81 -17.89 15.20
N ILE A 97 0.27 -17.54 14.52
CA ILE A 97 0.86 -18.40 13.47
C ILE A 97 1.81 -19.44 14.04
N ASP A 98 1.95 -20.56 13.31
CA ASP A 98 3.00 -21.54 13.49
C ASP A 98 4.35 -20.95 13.03
N LYS A 99 5.19 -20.56 14.00
CA LYS A 99 6.50 -19.93 13.75
C LYS A 99 7.56 -20.92 13.27
N ASP A 100 7.38 -22.22 13.47
CA ASP A 100 8.29 -23.23 12.93
C ASP A 100 8.08 -23.36 11.42
N LYS A 101 6.82 -23.27 10.99
CA LYS A 101 6.44 -23.29 9.58
C LYS A 101 6.62 -21.94 8.88
N TYR A 102 6.32 -20.84 9.57
CA TYR A 102 6.38 -19.48 9.05
C TYR A 102 7.26 -18.59 9.95
N PRO A 103 8.58 -18.84 9.97
CA PRO A 103 9.49 -18.08 10.81
C PRO A 103 9.57 -16.62 10.33
N PRO A 104 9.28 -15.64 11.21
CA PRO A 104 9.47 -14.23 10.87
C PRO A 104 10.96 -13.93 10.59
N PRO A 105 11.26 -12.92 9.75
CA PRO A 105 12.64 -12.48 9.53
C PRO A 105 13.35 -12.09 10.85
N PRO A 106 14.67 -12.32 10.97
CA PRO A 106 15.41 -11.89 12.15
C PRO A 106 15.41 -10.35 12.22
N ASN A 107 15.11 -9.78 13.40
CA ASN A 107 14.98 -8.33 13.61
C ASN A 107 14.01 -7.65 12.64
N TRP A 108 12.90 -8.31 12.31
CA TRP A 108 11.92 -7.80 11.35
C TRP A 108 11.32 -6.45 11.79
N ASN A 109 11.73 -5.37 11.14
CA ASN A 109 11.25 -4.01 11.42
C ASN A 109 9.98 -3.68 10.63
N PHE A 110 8.90 -4.42 10.86
CA PHE A 110 7.61 -4.11 10.22
C PHE A 110 6.97 -2.85 10.80
N GLU A 111 7.23 -2.53 12.07
CA GLU A 111 6.73 -1.32 12.72
C GLU A 111 7.26 -0.05 12.05
N GLY A 112 8.55 -0.01 11.71
CA GLY A 112 9.15 1.11 10.97
C GLY A 112 8.57 1.26 9.56
N ALA A 113 8.31 0.14 8.86
CA ALA A 113 7.63 0.19 7.56
C ALA A 113 6.18 0.69 7.70
N ARG A 114 5.46 0.27 8.73
CA ARG A 114 4.11 0.75 9.03
C ARG A 114 4.12 2.25 9.31
N GLU A 115 5.02 2.72 10.17
CA GLU A 115 5.15 4.14 10.50
C GLU A 115 5.45 4.98 9.25
N LEU A 116 6.32 4.50 8.37
CA LEU A 116 6.61 5.15 7.09
C LEU A 116 5.35 5.30 6.22
N PHE A 117 4.52 4.27 6.12
CA PHE A 117 3.27 4.34 5.34
C PHE A 117 2.21 5.22 5.99
N GLU A 118 2.10 5.20 7.31
CA GLU A 118 1.10 5.99 8.05
C GLU A 118 1.46 7.48 8.10
N LYS A 119 2.75 7.79 8.26
CA LYS A 119 3.29 9.13 8.45
C LYS A 119 4.50 9.38 7.53
N PRO A 120 4.32 9.31 6.20
CA PRO A 120 5.41 9.62 5.28
C PRO A 120 5.80 11.10 5.42
N GLU A 121 7.09 11.37 5.27
CA GLU A 121 7.56 12.74 5.09
C GLU A 121 7.04 13.25 3.73
N ILE A 122 6.19 14.27 3.76
CA ILE A 122 5.60 14.89 2.56
C ILE A 122 5.70 16.40 2.63
N ALA A 123 5.75 17.05 1.47
CA ALA A 123 5.61 18.49 1.39
C ALA A 123 4.20 18.93 1.83
N ASP A 124 4.10 20.12 2.43
CA ASP A 124 2.81 20.73 2.77
C ASP A 124 2.04 21.09 1.49
N PRO A 125 0.90 20.44 1.20
CA PRO A 125 0.14 20.68 -0.02
C PRO A 125 -0.39 22.10 -0.15
N GLU A 126 -0.57 22.84 0.96
CA GLU A 126 -1.05 24.22 0.92
C GLU A 126 0.00 25.21 0.43
N THR A 127 1.28 24.84 0.53
CA THR A 127 2.39 25.65 -0.01
C THR A 127 2.60 25.46 -1.52
N ILE A 128 1.95 24.46 -2.12
CA ILE A 128 2.13 24.10 -3.53
C ILE A 128 1.14 24.88 -4.40
N GLU A 129 1.66 25.76 -5.26
CA GLU A 129 0.90 26.41 -6.32
C GLU A 129 1.25 25.78 -7.68
N LEU A 130 0.26 25.16 -8.33
CA LEU A 130 0.43 24.58 -9.66
C LEU A 130 0.13 25.61 -10.75
N LYS A 131 1.10 25.89 -11.60
CA LYS A 131 0.98 26.78 -12.77
C LYS A 131 1.54 26.09 -14.00
N TRP A 132 0.78 26.11 -15.08
CA TRP A 132 1.23 25.68 -16.41
C TRP A 132 1.43 26.93 -17.25
N GLY A 133 2.68 27.22 -17.62
CA GLY A 133 3.01 28.29 -18.56
C GLY A 133 2.97 27.80 -20.01
N GLU A 134 2.99 28.74 -20.94
CA GLU A 134 3.21 28.49 -22.37
C GLU A 134 4.70 28.27 -22.69
#